data_AF-A0A7X0ISI5-F1
#
_entry.id   AF-A0A7X0ISI5-F1
#
_cell.length_a   1.000
_cell.length_b   1.000
_cell.length_c   1.000
_cell.angle_alpha   90.00
_cell.angle_beta   90.00
_cell.angle_gamma   90.00
#
_symmetry.space_group_name_H-M   'P 1'
#
loop_
_entity.id
_entity.type
_entity.pdbx_description
1 polymer ?
#
loop_
_entity_poly.entity_id
_entity_poly.type
_entity_poly.pdbx_seq_one_letter_code
_entity_poly.pdbx_strand_id
1 'polypeptide(L)'
;MTFDRAVSFGNGDNRPLVLWKSNGNAELKAIYEELAGSMRLTGIMPAKQKPIEPHMTLLYRGRVVPDIMLEEPVIWTAKDFVLINSLQGQSIHEHLCYWTLRD
;
A
#
# COMPACT_ATOMS: atom_id res chain seq x y z
N MET A 1 -10.16 -7.30 -0.78
CA MET A 1 -8.79 -7.25 -0.20
C MET A 1 -8.82 -7.75 1.23
N THR A 2 -7.74 -8.39 1.66
CA THR A 2 -7.64 -8.99 3.01
C THR A 2 -6.28 -8.68 3.61
N PHE A 3 -6.26 -8.32 4.89
CA PHE A 3 -5.07 -8.22 5.71
C PHE A 3 -5.25 -9.12 6.94
N ASP A 4 -4.37 -10.09 7.11
CA ASP A 4 -4.44 -11.08 8.19
C ASP A 4 -3.32 -10.91 9.21
N ARG A 5 -2.40 -9.97 8.97
CA ARG A 5 -1.21 -9.76 9.80
C ARG A 5 -0.96 -8.30 10.12
N ALA A 6 -0.39 -8.07 11.30
CA ALA A 6 0.24 -6.82 11.68
C ALA A 6 1.75 -7.04 11.87
N VAL A 7 2.58 -6.21 11.24
CA VAL A 7 4.04 -6.37 11.27
C VAL A 7 4.74 -5.02 11.19
N SER A 8 5.94 -4.90 11.77
CA SER A 8 6.80 -3.75 11.52
C SER A 8 7.60 -3.93 10.23
N PHE A 9 7.49 -2.97 9.32
CA PHE A 9 8.31 -2.92 8.12
C PHE A 9 9.61 -2.14 8.35
N GLY A 10 10.73 -2.67 7.83
CA GLY A 10 12.04 -2.02 7.85
C GLY A 10 12.72 -1.96 9.22
N ASN A 11 14.02 -1.69 9.21
CA ASN A 11 14.89 -1.75 10.40
C ASN A 11 15.52 -0.38 10.77
N GLY A 12 15.10 0.71 10.11
CA GLY A 12 15.61 2.09 10.35
C GLY A 12 14.75 2.85 11.37
N ASP A 13 14.86 4.17 11.46
CA ASP A 13 14.14 4.96 12.50
C ASP A 13 12.62 4.99 12.33
N ASN A 14 12.13 4.86 11.09
CA ASN A 14 10.71 5.06 10.79
C ASN A 14 9.80 3.87 11.13
N ARG A 15 10.32 2.63 11.17
CA ARG A 15 9.64 1.37 11.59
C ARG A 15 8.11 1.40 11.53
N PRO A 16 7.50 1.56 10.33
CA PRO A 16 6.06 1.60 10.24
C PRO A 16 5.44 0.29 10.70
N LEU A 17 4.43 0.37 11.57
CA LEU A 17 3.51 -0.74 11.83
C LEU A 17 2.50 -0.78 10.69
N VAL A 18 2.33 -1.93 10.08
CA VAL A 18 1.46 -2.08 8.90
C VAL A 18 0.48 -3.24 9.06
N LEU A 19 -0.70 -3.10 8.47
CA LEU A 19 -1.55 -4.22 8.08
C LEU A 19 -1.05 -4.80 6.76
N TRP A 20 -0.91 -6.12 6.73
CA TRP A 20 -0.27 -6.85 5.64
C TRP A 20 -0.91 -8.24 5.47
N LYS A 21 -0.55 -8.93 4.39
CA LYS A 21 -0.94 -10.30 4.09
C LYS A 21 0.27 -11.08 3.62
N SER A 22 0.63 -12.17 4.31
CA SER A 22 1.90 -12.89 4.06
C SER A 22 1.98 -13.49 2.66
N ASN A 23 0.85 -13.99 2.15
CA ASN A 23 0.76 -14.53 0.78
C ASN A 23 0.48 -13.42 -0.26
N GLY A 24 0.58 -12.16 0.15
CA GLY A 24 0.35 -10.98 -0.67
C GLY A 24 -1.11 -10.75 -1.06
N ASN A 25 -1.30 -9.69 -1.84
CA ASN A 25 -2.53 -9.38 -2.56
C ASN A 25 -2.19 -9.40 -4.06
N ALA A 26 -2.32 -10.55 -4.71
CA ALA A 26 -1.85 -10.78 -6.08
C ALA A 26 -2.50 -9.79 -7.07
N GLU A 27 -3.78 -9.49 -6.87
CA GLU A 27 -4.55 -8.54 -7.66
C GLU A 27 -3.99 -7.12 -7.55
N LEU A 28 -3.59 -6.69 -6.35
CA LEU A 28 -2.95 -5.39 -6.16
C LEU A 28 -1.54 -5.34 -6.77
N LYS A 29 -0.80 -6.45 -6.69
CA LYS A 29 0.52 -6.55 -7.35
C LYS A 29 0.38 -6.44 -8.87
N ALA A 30 -0.62 -7.10 -9.46
CA ALA A 30 -0.92 -7.00 -10.89
C ALA A 30 -1.29 -5.57 -11.32
N ILE A 31 -2.20 -4.90 -10.59
CA ILE A 31 -2.56 -3.50 -10.85
C ILE A 31 -1.33 -2.59 -10.79
N TYR A 32 -0.45 -2.79 -9.80
CA TYR A 32 0.78 -2.01 -9.69
C TYR A 32 1.72 -2.23 -10.87
N GLU A 33 1.89 -3.47 -11.33
CA GLU A 33 2.75 -3.80 -12.47
C GLU A 33 2.23 -3.19 -13.78
N GLU A 34 0.92 -3.25 -14.01
CA GLU A 34 0.27 -2.63 -15.17
C GLU A 34 0.39 -1.09 -15.14
N LEU A 35 0.17 -0.49 -13.98
CA LEU A 35 0.33 0.95 -13.79
C LEU A 35 1.79 1.37 -14.01
N ALA A 36 2.75 0.65 -13.42
CA ALA A 36 4.17 0.90 -13.60
C ALA A 36 4.61 0.75 -15.07
N GLY A 37 4.05 -0.23 -15.80
CA GLY A 37 4.22 -0.39 -17.23
C GLY A 37 3.73 0.84 -18.00
N SER A 38 2.49 1.24 -17.76
CA SER A 38 1.86 2.41 -18.39
C SER A 38 2.61 3.71 -18.10
N MET A 39 3.03 3.94 -16.86
CA MET A 39 3.82 5.11 -16.47
C MET A 39 5.16 5.18 -17.20
N ARG A 40 5.84 4.04 -17.38
CA ARG A 40 7.11 3.99 -18.13
C ARG A 40 6.92 4.42 -19.59
N LEU A 41 5.81 4.05 -20.22
CA LEU A 41 5.48 4.46 -21.59
C LEU A 41 5.26 5.98 -21.71
N THR A 42 4.88 6.65 -20.62
CA THR A 42 4.74 8.12 -20.58
C THR A 42 6.02 8.83 -20.11
N GLY A 43 7.13 8.12 -19.96
CA GLY A 43 8.40 8.67 -19.47
C GLY A 43 8.46 8.90 -17.95
N ILE A 44 7.45 8.44 -17.19
CA ILE A 44 7.43 8.53 -15.73
C ILE A 44 8.02 7.25 -15.15
N MET A 45 9.13 7.38 -14.43
CA MET A 45 9.78 6.25 -13.78
C MET A 45 9.23 6.02 -12.37
N PRO A 46 8.76 4.81 -12.03
CA PRO A 46 8.37 4.48 -10.66
C PRO A 46 9.54 4.65 -9.69
N ALA A 47 9.27 5.19 -8.50
CA ALA A 47 10.30 5.50 -7.50
C ALA A 47 10.98 4.25 -6.89
N LYS A 48 10.39 3.06 -7.03
CA LYS A 48 10.92 1.82 -6.45
C LYS A 48 11.33 0.82 -7.54
N GLN A 49 12.58 0.36 -7.45
CA GLN A 49 13.08 -0.78 -8.24
C GLN A 49 12.74 -2.14 -7.62
N LYS A 50 12.24 -2.17 -6.37
CA LYS A 50 11.83 -3.41 -5.68
C LYS A 50 10.35 -3.73 -5.97
N PRO A 51 9.97 -5.02 -5.94
CA PRO A 51 8.57 -5.43 -5.98
C PRO A 51 7.75 -4.69 -4.93
N ILE A 52 6.51 -4.35 -5.28
CA ILE A 52 5.58 -3.78 -4.31
C ILE A 52 5.15 -4.87 -3.31
N GLU A 53 5.13 -4.50 -2.03
CA GLU A 53 4.43 -5.26 -1.00
C GLU A 53 3.21 -4.45 -0.57
N PRO A 54 1.99 -4.82 -1.01
CA PRO A 54 0.78 -4.12 -0.62
C PRO A 54 0.57 -4.19 0.90
N HIS A 55 0.51 -3.03 1.54
CA HIS A 55 0.35 -2.88 2.98
C HIS A 55 -0.41 -1.58 3.28
N MET A 56 -0.94 -1.47 4.49
CA MET A 56 -1.56 -0.26 5.00
C MET A 56 -0.84 0.16 6.28
N THR A 57 -0.18 1.31 6.26
CA THR A 57 0.53 1.82 7.44
C THR A 57 -0.46 2.32 8.48
N LEU A 58 -0.33 1.85 9.72
CA LEU A 58 -1.13 2.29 10.86
C LEU A 58 -0.40 3.31 11.73
N LEU A 59 0.92 3.14 11.90
CA LEU A 59 1.74 3.97 12.76
C LEU A 59 3.13 4.13 12.17
N TYR A 60 3.68 5.35 12.24
CA TYR A 60 5.09 5.64 11.98
C TYR A 60 5.88 5.73 13.29
N ARG A 61 7.18 5.45 13.21
CA ARG A 61 8.14 5.49 14.32
C ARG A 61 7.67 4.68 15.53
N GLY A 62 7.00 3.55 15.27
CA GLY A 62 6.49 2.66 16.30
C GLY A 62 7.59 1.82 16.94
N ARG A 63 7.23 1.10 18.02
CA ARG A 63 8.03 -0.02 18.51
C ARG A 63 7.99 -1.15 17.48
N VAL A 64 9.10 -1.86 17.33
CA VAL A 64 9.13 -3.05 16.46
C VAL A 64 8.21 -4.11 17.06
N VAL A 65 7.27 -4.60 16.25
CA VAL A 65 6.46 -5.77 16.59
C VAL A 65 6.85 -6.94 15.67
N PRO A 66 6.78 -8.19 16.16
CA PRO A 66 6.93 -9.35 15.30
C PRO A 66 5.77 -9.45 14.30
N ASP A 67 5.82 -10.45 13.41
CA ASP A 67 4.69 -10.81 12.58
C ASP A 67 3.58 -11.41 13.44
N ILE A 68 2.50 -10.65 13.63
CA ILE A 68 1.35 -11.01 14.46
C ILE A 68 0.19 -11.38 13.54
N MET A 69 -0.30 -12.62 13.65
CA MET A 69 -1.57 -13.03 13.06
C MET A 69 -2.71 -12.34 13.81
N LEU A 70 -3.62 -11.71 13.09
CA LEU A 70 -4.81 -11.08 13.67
C LEU A 70 -5.83 -12.15 14.08
N GLU A 71 -6.55 -11.91 15.18
CA GLU A 71 -7.65 -12.78 15.62
C GLU A 71 -8.76 -12.84 14.55
N GLU A 72 -9.07 -11.70 13.94
CA GLU A 72 -9.96 -11.58 12.78
C GLU A 72 -9.27 -10.78 11.67
N PRO A 73 -9.34 -11.24 10.40
CA PRO A 73 -8.75 -10.51 9.29
C PRO A 73 -9.53 -9.23 8.98
N VAL A 74 -8.80 -8.17 8.61
CA VAL A 74 -9.42 -6.95 8.06
C VAL A 74 -9.74 -7.18 6.59
N ILE A 75 -11.03 -7.25 6.26
CA ILE A 75 -11.53 -7.49 4.91
C ILE A 75 -12.33 -6.29 4.44
N TRP A 76 -12.04 -5.83 3.22
CA TRP A 76 -12.83 -4.80 2.56
C TRP A 76 -12.73 -4.91 1.04
N THR A 77 -13.74 -4.39 0.35
CA THR A 77 -13.80 -4.31 -1.10
C THR A 77 -13.51 -2.88 -1.52
N ALA A 78 -12.41 -2.63 -2.24
CA ALA A 78 -12.20 -1.32 -2.85
C ALA A 78 -13.24 -1.10 -3.94
N LYS A 79 -13.81 0.10 -3.95
CA LYS A 79 -14.76 0.55 -4.97
C LYS A 79 -14.14 1.50 -5.97
N ASP A 80 -13.10 2.23 -5.58
CA ASP A 80 -12.39 3.15 -6.46
C ASP A 80 -10.87 2.97 -6.31
N PHE A 81 -10.17 3.15 -7.43
CA PHE A 81 -8.76 3.49 -7.45
C PHE A 81 -8.64 5.02 -7.59
N VAL A 82 -7.78 5.66 -6.80
CA VAL A 82 -7.73 7.13 -6.71
C VAL A 82 -6.31 7.61 -6.95
N LEU A 83 -6.14 8.57 -7.85
CA LEU A 83 -4.90 9.33 -7.98
C LEU A 83 -4.93 10.45 -6.95
N ILE A 84 -3.91 10.50 -6.10
CA ILE A 84 -3.79 11.51 -5.05
C ILE A 84 -2.55 12.39 -5.24
N ASN A 85 -2.65 13.63 -4.81
CA ASN A 85 -1.51 14.52 -4.56
C ASN A 85 -1.25 14.58 -3.05
N SER A 86 -0.12 14.04 -2.61
CA SER A 86 0.27 14.08 -1.19
C SER A 86 1.12 15.33 -0.92
N LEU A 87 0.53 16.29 -0.19
CA LEU A 87 1.21 17.54 0.20
C LEU A 87 2.18 17.25 1.36
N GLN A 88 3.45 17.05 1.00
CA GLN A 88 4.49 16.63 1.95
C GLN A 88 4.61 17.60 3.13
N GLY A 89 4.64 17.04 4.35
CA GLY A 89 4.72 17.79 5.61
C GLY A 89 3.39 18.35 6.13
N GLN A 90 2.30 18.25 5.36
CA GLN A 90 1.00 18.80 5.74
C GLN A 90 -0.02 17.74 6.16
N SER A 91 0.29 16.45 5.94
CA SER A 91 -0.66 15.33 6.15
C SER A 91 -1.95 15.47 5.33
N ILE A 92 -1.91 16.22 4.23
CA ILE A 92 -3.04 16.43 3.32
C ILE A 92 -2.84 15.59 2.06
N HIS A 93 -3.91 14.90 1.66
CA HIS A 93 -3.98 14.12 0.42
C HIS A 93 -5.15 14.65 -0.42
N GLU A 94 -4.84 15.36 -1.50
CA GLU A 94 -5.86 15.84 -2.43
C GLU A 94 -6.20 14.74 -3.43
N HIS A 95 -7.49 14.50 -3.67
CA HIS A 95 -7.93 13.52 -4.65
C HIS A 95 -8.04 14.20 -6.02
N LEU A 96 -7.27 13.72 -7.00
CA LEU A 96 -7.19 14.32 -8.33
C LEU A 96 -8.12 13.63 -9.33
N CYS A 97 -8.24 12.31 -9.23
CA CYS A 97 -9.03 11.51 -10.16
C CYS A 97 -9.46 10.20 -9.51
N TYR A 98 -10.63 9.70 -9.91
CA TYR A 98 -11.21 8.44 -9.45
C TYR A 98 -11.44 7.53 -10.65
N TRP A 99 -11.11 6.26 -10.49
CA TRP A 99 -11.51 5.18 -11.39
C TRP A 99 -12.32 4.17 -10.59
N THR A 100 -13.63 4.14 -10.81
CA THR A 100 -14.51 3.17 -10.17
C THR A 100 -14.21 1.77 -10.70
N LEU A 101 -13.95 0.86 -9.77
CA LEU A 101 -13.68 -0.54 -10.04
C LEU A 101 -15.01 -1.25 -10.32
N ARG A 102 -15.02 -2.05 -11.38
CA ARG A 102 -16.16 -2.90 -11.71
C ARG A 102 -16.14 -4.14 -10.80
N ASP A 103 -17.33 -4.55 -10.38
CA ASP A 103 -17.53 -5.83 -9.68
C ASP A 103 -17.33 -7.02 -10.64
#